data_AF-A0A6U8XSJ5-F1
#
_entry.id   AF-A0A6U8XSJ5-F1
#
_cell.length_a   1.000
_cell.length_b   1.000
_cell.length_c   1.000
_cell.angle_alpha   90.00
_cell.angle_beta   90.00
_cell.angle_gamma   90.00
#
_symmetry.space_group_name_H-M   'P 1'
#
loop_
_entity.id
_entity.type
_entity.pdbx_description
1 polymer ?
#
loop_
_entity_poly.entity_id
_entity_poly.type
_entity_poly.pdbx_seq_one_letter_code
_entity_poly.pdbx_strand_id
1 'polypeptide(L)'
;MAPARAQSAVRSSGTGVGSNWWAALLDGPRSRSDRTSRLRSCTARAARLTSAAGKHRAARLLLDAALRARQAATSRGELLVVARALLRAVACARGDAPLQRSARERLALLLCQEGLASEAGLDALLARGGYSHRLASHCLRYEEEEAAPSAAGRAAAMAWHCLARPVPPPVPPPGGGARGGAFVACLEGALPRGMVGRLAAALGPSSPFWASHGYICDGVRLASPFFSYVHSLRGPPASGLDRAIRRLQRLAAAAMPEVAEAGHAEWWAHCRPHATGHQMHFDSADEGRGARGPRHPLVSCALFLTSSAGGPTLVTDQTPRCSSLASSGYAALPRANRLLLFGGSMLHGVVPGRGARGGAARVSLMVAFWPSLEAREAAEPSAARPFPYGGAPEWAPLFDWPEEEDGDGATGGGGGESEGREGDSTRPAPLRLVSPIWQSVQGGGAPAAGLRRMPPYEACFQGF
;
A
#
# COMPACT_ATOMS: atom_id res chain seq x y z
N MET A 1 27.53 -27.65 -64.56
CA MET A 1 27.42 -26.26 -64.07
C MET A 1 26.40 -26.24 -62.94
N ALA A 2 26.86 -26.11 -61.69
CA ALA A 2 26.04 -26.04 -60.49
C ALA A 2 26.46 -24.77 -59.71
N PRO A 3 25.55 -23.98 -59.11
CA PRO A 3 25.94 -22.80 -58.38
C PRO A 3 26.18 -23.08 -56.88
N ALA A 4 27.09 -22.28 -56.34
CA ALA A 4 27.78 -22.47 -55.07
C ALA A 4 26.94 -22.11 -53.84
N ARG A 5 27.18 -22.85 -52.75
CA ARG A 5 26.71 -22.56 -51.39
C ARG A 5 27.60 -21.49 -50.76
N ALA A 6 27.02 -20.36 -50.34
CA ALA A 6 27.66 -19.42 -49.42
C ALA A 6 27.29 -19.80 -47.98
N GLN A 7 28.30 -20.14 -47.16
CA GLN A 7 28.18 -20.30 -45.72
C GLN A 7 28.35 -18.92 -45.06
N SER A 8 27.32 -18.47 -44.34
CA SER A 8 27.43 -17.33 -43.42
C SER A 8 27.53 -17.88 -41.99
N ALA A 9 28.72 -17.73 -41.40
CA ALA A 9 28.99 -18.06 -40.02
C ALA A 9 28.49 -16.92 -39.11
N VAL A 10 27.30 -17.09 -38.54
CA VAL A 10 26.86 -16.26 -37.41
C VAL A 10 27.50 -16.83 -36.14
N ARG A 11 28.54 -16.16 -35.64
CA ARG A 11 29.09 -16.40 -34.31
C ARG A 11 28.06 -15.93 -33.27
N SER A 12 27.43 -16.89 -32.59
CA SER A 12 26.65 -16.63 -31.39
C SER A 12 27.59 -16.32 -30.21
N SER A 13 27.76 -15.04 -29.88
CA SER A 13 28.30 -14.62 -28.59
C SER A 13 27.24 -14.84 -27.51
N GLY A 14 27.19 -16.06 -26.97
CA GLY A 14 26.40 -16.38 -25.79
C GLY A 14 26.98 -15.67 -24.57
N THR A 15 26.34 -14.58 -24.14
CA THR A 15 26.59 -13.98 -22.83
C THR A 15 26.02 -14.89 -21.75
N GLY A 16 26.91 -15.70 -21.17
CA GLY A 16 26.64 -16.50 -19.97
C GLY A 16 26.39 -15.62 -18.77
N VAL A 17 25.16 -15.12 -18.61
CA VAL A 17 24.68 -14.46 -17.39
C VAL A 17 23.32 -15.07 -17.07
N GLY A 18 23.23 -16.05 -16.18
CA GLY A 18 21.90 -16.54 -15.81
C GLY A 18 21.74 -17.60 -14.72
N SER A 19 22.74 -18.40 -14.36
CA SER A 19 22.42 -19.69 -13.73
C SER A 19 22.85 -19.94 -12.27
N ASN A 20 23.47 -19.00 -11.53
CA ASN A 20 23.98 -19.33 -10.18
C ASN A 20 23.64 -18.37 -9.02
N TRP A 21 22.81 -17.34 -9.20
CA TRP A 21 22.50 -16.41 -8.10
C TRP A 21 21.75 -17.07 -6.92
N TRP A 22 20.94 -18.10 -7.18
CA TRP A 22 20.23 -18.86 -6.14
C TRP A 22 21.15 -19.70 -5.26
N ALA A 23 22.30 -20.16 -5.77
CA ALA A 23 23.26 -20.94 -4.98
C ALA A 23 23.89 -20.08 -3.88
N ALA A 24 24.29 -18.85 -4.21
CA ALA A 24 24.82 -17.88 -3.25
C ALA A 24 23.82 -17.53 -2.12
N LEU A 25 22.52 -17.50 -2.43
CA LEU A 25 21.47 -17.30 -1.43
C LEU A 25 21.35 -18.46 -0.44
N LEU A 26 21.75 -19.68 -0.81
CA LEU A 26 21.69 -20.86 0.06
C LEU A 26 22.88 -20.97 1.04
N ASP A 27 24.04 -20.39 0.70
CA ASP A 27 25.32 -20.63 1.42
C ASP A 27 25.68 -19.58 2.50
N GLY A 28 24.93 -18.50 2.66
CA GLY A 28 25.27 -17.43 3.63
C GLY A 28 25.10 -17.78 5.13
N PRO A 29 25.69 -16.98 6.04
CA PRO A 29 25.96 -17.31 7.44
C PRO A 29 24.73 -17.65 8.31
N ARG A 30 24.94 -18.47 9.35
CA ARG A 30 23.91 -18.96 10.28
C ARG A 30 23.81 -18.04 11.51
N SER A 31 22.77 -17.21 11.62
CA SER A 31 22.52 -16.43 12.86
C SER A 31 21.86 -17.28 13.96
N ARG A 32 21.98 -16.92 15.25
CA ARG A 32 21.47 -17.69 16.41
C ARG A 32 20.39 -16.91 17.20
N SER A 33 19.30 -16.44 16.56
CA SER A 33 18.15 -15.90 17.32
C SER A 33 17.06 -16.96 17.54
N ASP A 34 16.40 -16.94 18.70
CA ASP A 34 15.34 -17.90 19.06
C ASP A 34 14.15 -17.84 18.08
N ARG A 35 13.87 -16.68 17.48
CA ARG A 35 12.84 -16.54 16.43
C ARG A 35 13.17 -17.31 15.15
N THR A 36 14.45 -17.43 14.80
CA THR A 36 14.89 -18.27 13.67
C THR A 36 14.81 -19.77 13.97
N SER A 37 14.72 -20.17 15.25
CA SER A 37 14.65 -21.58 15.65
C SER A 37 13.37 -22.26 15.12
N ARG A 38 12.22 -21.55 15.19
CA ARG A 38 10.93 -22.05 14.66
C ARG A 38 10.95 -22.20 13.14
N LEU A 39 11.47 -21.21 12.41
CA LEU A 39 11.60 -21.29 10.94
C LEU A 39 12.56 -22.40 10.52
N ARG A 40 13.65 -22.60 11.26
CA ARG A 40 14.57 -23.74 11.09
C ARG A 40 13.88 -25.07 11.36
N SER A 41 13.08 -25.18 12.42
CA SER A 41 12.31 -26.38 12.75
C SER A 41 11.28 -26.71 11.66
N CYS A 42 10.56 -25.72 11.13
CA CYS A 42 9.67 -25.90 9.98
C CYS A 42 10.44 -26.36 8.74
N THR A 43 11.62 -25.78 8.50
CA THR A 43 12.50 -26.14 7.39
C THR A 43 13.01 -27.58 7.51
N ALA A 44 13.42 -28.02 8.70
CA ALA A 44 13.85 -29.39 8.97
C ALA A 44 12.70 -30.40 8.88
N ARG A 45 11.49 -30.02 9.30
CA ARG A 45 10.28 -30.83 9.12
C ARG A 45 9.90 -30.96 7.64
N ALA A 46 9.93 -29.87 6.88
CA ALA A 46 9.67 -29.88 5.44
C ALA A 46 10.63 -30.78 4.67
N ALA A 47 11.92 -30.79 5.03
CA ALA A 47 12.93 -31.64 4.40
C ALA A 47 12.67 -33.16 4.57
N ARG A 48 11.90 -33.56 5.60
CA ARG A 48 11.56 -34.96 5.88
C ARG A 48 10.32 -35.47 5.12
N LEU A 49 9.61 -34.59 4.41
CA LEU A 49 8.40 -34.95 3.66
C LEU A 49 8.73 -35.20 2.18
N THR A 50 8.88 -36.47 1.79
CA THR A 50 9.36 -36.88 0.45
C THR A 50 8.24 -37.27 -0.54
N SER A 51 7.04 -37.63 -0.06
CA SER A 51 5.90 -37.96 -0.91
C SER A 51 5.32 -36.70 -1.60
N ALA A 52 4.60 -36.86 -2.72
CA ALA A 52 4.00 -35.72 -3.43
C ALA A 52 3.02 -34.91 -2.55
N ALA A 53 2.09 -35.59 -1.86
CA ALA A 53 1.21 -34.97 -0.87
C ALA A 53 2.01 -34.37 0.31
N GLY A 54 3.10 -35.02 0.70
CA GLY A 54 4.05 -34.49 1.67
C GLY A 54 4.70 -33.18 1.22
N LYS A 55 5.04 -33.05 -0.06
CA LYS A 55 5.66 -31.85 -0.65
C LYS A 55 4.71 -30.64 -0.65
N HIS A 56 3.44 -30.82 -0.98
CA HIS A 56 2.46 -29.73 -0.93
C HIS A 56 2.19 -29.28 0.51
N ARG A 57 2.06 -30.22 1.45
CA ARG A 57 1.96 -29.91 2.89
C ARG A 57 3.22 -29.17 3.38
N ALA A 58 4.41 -29.63 2.98
CA ALA A 58 5.67 -28.98 3.30
C ALA A 58 5.73 -27.54 2.78
N ALA A 59 5.30 -27.32 1.54
CA ALA A 59 5.26 -25.99 0.92
C ALA A 59 4.33 -25.03 1.67
N ARG A 60 3.13 -25.47 2.08
CA ARG A 60 2.21 -24.65 2.90
C ARG A 60 2.82 -24.29 4.24
N LEU A 61 3.38 -25.27 4.95
CA LEU A 61 4.06 -25.04 6.23
C LEU A 61 5.24 -24.06 6.11
N LEU A 62 6.03 -24.17 5.04
CA LEU A 62 7.14 -23.27 4.76
C LEU A 62 6.65 -21.85 4.44
N LEU A 63 5.62 -21.72 3.60
CA LEU A 63 5.03 -20.43 3.25
C LEU A 63 4.48 -19.73 4.50
N ASP A 64 3.64 -20.40 5.28
CA ASP A 64 3.06 -19.83 6.50
C ASP A 64 4.14 -19.46 7.53
N ALA A 65 5.17 -20.29 7.69
CA ALA A 65 6.29 -20.00 8.58
C ALA A 65 7.11 -18.80 8.09
N ALA A 66 7.33 -18.69 6.78
CA ALA A 66 8.05 -17.57 6.18
C ALA A 66 7.27 -16.25 6.33
N LEU A 67 5.95 -16.27 6.14
CA LEU A 67 5.09 -15.09 6.31
C LEU A 67 5.12 -14.57 7.75
N ARG A 68 4.94 -15.46 8.74
CA ARG A 68 5.05 -15.11 10.17
C ARG A 68 6.45 -14.61 10.52
N ALA A 69 7.49 -15.26 10.02
CA ALA A 69 8.87 -14.83 10.25
C ALA A 69 9.16 -13.48 9.61
N ARG A 70 8.60 -13.17 8.43
CA ARG A 70 8.74 -11.86 7.78
C ARG A 70 8.15 -10.74 8.64
N GLN A 71 6.97 -10.95 9.21
CA GLN A 71 6.35 -9.96 10.09
C GLN A 71 7.13 -9.74 11.37
N ALA A 72 7.64 -10.82 11.97
CA ALA A 72 8.42 -10.74 13.20
C ALA A 72 9.86 -10.29 12.99
N ALA A 73 10.33 -10.18 11.74
CA ALA A 73 11.70 -9.84 11.43
C ALA A 73 12.05 -8.43 11.91
N THR A 74 13.20 -8.29 12.55
CA THR A 74 13.76 -7.00 13.00
C THR A 74 15.10 -6.69 12.35
N SER A 75 15.59 -7.55 11.46
CA SER A 75 16.86 -7.33 10.75
C SER A 75 16.83 -7.86 9.31
N ARG A 76 17.72 -7.31 8.47
CA ARG A 76 17.96 -7.81 7.11
C ARG A 76 18.42 -9.26 7.09
N GLY A 77 19.21 -9.68 8.09
CA GLY A 77 19.67 -11.07 8.23
C GLY A 77 18.51 -12.06 8.38
N GLU A 78 17.46 -11.70 9.13
CA GLU A 78 16.26 -12.52 9.26
C GLU A 78 15.44 -12.58 7.96
N LEU A 79 15.37 -11.46 7.22
CA LEU A 79 14.75 -11.44 5.89
C LEU A 79 15.45 -12.38 4.89
N LEU A 80 16.77 -12.54 4.97
CA LEU A 80 17.47 -13.54 4.15
C LEU A 80 17.04 -14.98 4.48
N VAL A 81 16.78 -15.28 5.76
CA VAL A 81 16.25 -16.59 6.16
C VAL A 81 14.83 -16.79 5.60
N VAL A 82 14.00 -15.75 5.63
CA VAL A 82 12.66 -15.75 5.01
C VAL A 82 12.76 -16.02 3.50
N ALA A 83 13.67 -15.35 2.78
CA ALA A 83 13.87 -15.55 1.35
C ALA A 83 14.25 -17.02 1.03
N ARG A 84 15.13 -17.63 1.82
CA ARG A 84 15.49 -19.06 1.68
C ARG A 84 14.30 -19.98 1.91
N ALA A 85 13.48 -19.70 2.93
CA ALA A 85 12.28 -20.48 3.21
C ALA A 85 11.26 -20.38 2.06
N LEU A 86 11.04 -19.18 1.51
CA LEU A 86 10.16 -18.97 0.36
C LEU A 86 10.69 -19.68 -0.90
N LEU A 87 12.00 -19.64 -1.15
CA LEU A 87 12.61 -20.37 -2.26
C LEU A 87 12.36 -21.88 -2.14
N ARG A 88 12.49 -22.45 -0.94
CA ARG A 88 12.16 -23.86 -0.68
C ARG A 88 10.66 -24.12 -0.86
N ALA A 89 9.80 -23.22 -0.42
CA ALA A 89 8.35 -23.34 -0.63
C ALA A 89 8.00 -23.39 -2.13
N VAL A 90 8.58 -22.53 -2.96
CA VAL A 90 8.42 -22.54 -4.43
C VAL A 90 8.84 -23.88 -5.04
N ALA A 91 9.95 -24.47 -4.56
CA ALA A 91 10.44 -25.76 -5.04
C ALA A 91 9.53 -26.92 -4.62
N CYS A 92 9.02 -26.91 -3.38
CA CYS A 92 8.12 -27.93 -2.85
C CYS A 92 6.69 -27.85 -3.43
N ALA A 93 6.24 -26.66 -3.86
CA ALA A 93 4.91 -26.44 -4.40
C ALA A 93 4.73 -26.90 -5.86
N ARG A 94 5.71 -27.60 -6.46
CA ARG A 94 5.58 -28.12 -7.84
C ARG A 94 4.33 -29.01 -7.95
N GLY A 95 3.49 -28.71 -8.95
CA GLY A 95 2.20 -29.38 -9.16
C GLY A 95 1.00 -28.77 -8.43
N ASP A 96 1.20 -27.82 -7.53
CA ASP A 96 0.14 -27.01 -6.90
C ASP A 96 0.30 -25.55 -7.38
N ALA A 97 -0.33 -25.22 -8.51
CA ALA A 97 -0.14 -23.93 -9.18
C ALA A 97 -0.49 -22.71 -8.30
N PRO A 98 -1.62 -22.69 -7.55
CA PRO A 98 -1.93 -21.59 -6.64
C PRO A 98 -0.87 -21.40 -5.54
N LEU A 99 -0.43 -22.49 -4.90
CA LEU A 99 0.57 -22.41 -3.83
C LEU A 99 1.93 -21.97 -4.37
N GLN A 100 2.33 -22.48 -5.54
CA GLN A 100 3.58 -22.10 -6.17
C GLN A 100 3.57 -20.62 -6.58
N ARG A 101 2.45 -20.14 -7.13
CA ARG A 101 2.24 -18.74 -7.48
C ARG A 101 2.39 -17.84 -6.25
N SER A 102 1.69 -18.17 -5.16
CA SER A 102 1.76 -17.39 -3.91
C SER A 102 3.19 -17.34 -3.33
N ALA A 103 3.87 -18.47 -3.20
CA ALA A 103 5.24 -18.50 -2.68
C ALA A 103 6.21 -17.69 -3.56
N ARG A 104 6.01 -17.72 -4.89
CA ARG A 104 6.81 -16.99 -5.87
C ARG A 104 6.61 -15.48 -5.78
N GLU A 105 5.38 -15.01 -5.64
CA GLU A 105 5.06 -13.58 -5.45
C GLU A 105 5.74 -13.01 -4.21
N ARG A 106 5.66 -13.74 -3.08
CA ARG A 106 6.31 -13.33 -1.83
C ARG A 106 7.83 -13.29 -1.95
N LEU A 107 8.40 -14.27 -2.65
CA LEU A 107 9.84 -14.30 -2.92
C LEU A 107 10.26 -13.14 -3.82
N ALA A 108 9.55 -12.92 -4.92
CA ALA A 108 9.83 -11.85 -5.88
C ALA A 108 9.78 -10.47 -5.22
N LEU A 109 8.74 -10.20 -4.41
CA LEU A 109 8.64 -8.96 -3.65
C LEU A 109 9.87 -8.77 -2.75
N LEU A 110 10.21 -9.78 -1.95
CA LEU A 110 11.30 -9.68 -0.99
C LEU A 110 12.66 -9.50 -1.68
N LEU A 111 12.93 -10.26 -2.73
CA LEU A 111 14.16 -10.14 -3.51
C LEU A 111 14.26 -8.76 -4.19
N CYS A 112 13.14 -8.24 -4.69
CA CYS A 112 13.06 -6.88 -5.20
C CYS A 112 13.40 -5.90 -4.08
N GLN A 113 12.59 -5.82 -3.02
CA GLN A 113 12.75 -4.85 -1.92
C GLN A 113 14.14 -4.84 -1.28
N GLU A 114 14.76 -6.00 -1.10
CA GLU A 114 16.06 -6.12 -0.44
C GLU A 114 17.27 -6.00 -1.38
N GLY A 115 17.03 -5.76 -2.68
CA GLY A 115 18.08 -5.64 -3.69
C GLY A 115 18.86 -6.94 -3.91
N LEU A 116 18.21 -8.09 -3.73
CA LEU A 116 18.86 -9.41 -3.73
C LEU A 116 18.79 -10.12 -5.10
N ALA A 117 18.08 -9.55 -6.06
CA ALA A 117 18.00 -10.06 -7.43
C ALA A 117 18.28 -8.94 -8.44
N SER A 118 18.93 -9.32 -9.54
CA SER A 118 18.98 -8.50 -10.75
C SER A 118 17.58 -8.39 -11.37
N GLU A 119 17.36 -7.36 -12.17
CA GLU A 119 16.10 -7.16 -12.89
C GLU A 119 15.76 -8.39 -13.76
N ALA A 120 16.72 -8.93 -14.51
CA ALA A 120 16.54 -10.14 -15.31
C ALA A 120 16.18 -11.38 -14.47
N GLY A 121 16.77 -11.53 -13.28
CA GLY A 121 16.45 -12.63 -12.36
C GLY A 121 15.04 -12.52 -11.79
N LEU A 122 14.60 -11.30 -11.46
CA LEU A 122 13.26 -11.00 -11.00
C LEU A 122 12.22 -11.25 -12.12
N ASP A 123 12.52 -10.78 -13.33
CA ASP A 123 11.67 -10.95 -14.50
C ASP A 123 11.51 -12.43 -14.85
N ALA A 124 12.61 -13.21 -14.86
CA ALA A 124 12.55 -14.65 -15.09
C ALA A 124 11.73 -15.38 -14.00
N LEU A 125 11.83 -14.95 -12.74
CA LEU A 125 11.03 -15.50 -11.65
C LEU A 125 9.54 -15.22 -11.88
N LEU A 126 9.17 -13.99 -12.21
CA LEU A 126 7.78 -13.56 -12.43
C LEU A 126 7.17 -14.15 -13.71
N ALA A 127 7.91 -14.23 -14.80
CA ALA A 127 7.47 -14.85 -16.06
C ALA A 127 7.03 -16.31 -15.84
N ARG A 128 7.77 -17.08 -15.03
CA ARG A 128 7.40 -18.45 -14.64
C ARG A 128 6.11 -18.52 -13.81
N GLY A 129 5.69 -17.39 -13.23
CA GLY A 129 4.41 -17.21 -12.54
C GLY A 129 3.26 -16.78 -13.44
N GLY A 130 3.49 -16.60 -14.75
CA GLY A 130 2.48 -16.13 -15.68
C GLY A 130 2.33 -14.61 -15.71
N TYR A 131 3.24 -13.87 -15.07
CA TYR A 131 3.24 -12.41 -15.09
C TYR A 131 3.83 -11.87 -16.39
N SER A 132 3.14 -10.89 -16.97
CA SER A 132 3.62 -10.16 -18.16
C SER A 132 4.18 -8.78 -17.79
N HIS A 133 3.68 -8.21 -16.70
CA HIS A 133 4.07 -6.89 -16.21
C HIS A 133 4.28 -6.92 -14.70
N ARG A 134 4.97 -5.91 -14.19
CA ARG A 134 5.15 -5.68 -12.76
C ARG A 134 5.22 -4.20 -12.44
N LEU A 135 4.91 -3.85 -11.19
CA LEU A 135 5.30 -2.55 -10.66
C LEU A 135 6.82 -2.39 -10.78
N ALA A 136 7.23 -1.18 -11.14
CA ALA A 136 8.64 -0.90 -11.33
C ALA A 136 9.43 -1.10 -10.03
N SER A 137 10.70 -1.50 -10.15
CA SER A 137 11.53 -1.78 -8.97
C SER A 137 11.62 -0.60 -8.01
N HIS A 138 11.62 0.64 -8.52
CA HIS A 138 11.66 1.84 -7.68
C HIS A 138 10.31 2.13 -6.97
N CYS A 139 9.18 1.63 -7.49
CA CYS A 139 7.89 1.63 -6.78
C CYS A 139 7.93 0.70 -5.57
N LEU A 140 8.57 -0.47 -5.71
CA LEU A 140 8.62 -1.52 -4.68
C LEU A 140 9.74 -1.29 -3.65
N ARG A 141 10.90 -0.80 -4.09
CA ARG A 141 12.12 -0.56 -3.28
C ARG A 141 12.17 0.80 -2.60
N TYR A 142 11.12 1.61 -2.76
CA TYR A 142 11.02 3.02 -2.35
C TYR A 142 11.95 3.41 -1.18
N GLU A 143 12.52 4.60 -1.31
CA GLU A 143 13.33 5.19 -0.25
C GLU A 143 12.39 5.50 0.92
N GLU A 144 12.79 5.09 2.10
CA GLU A 144 12.11 5.52 3.31
C GLU A 144 12.39 7.02 3.49
N GLU A 145 11.42 7.76 4.01
CA GLU A 145 11.65 9.13 4.42
C GLU A 145 12.68 9.07 5.56
N GLU A 146 13.87 9.65 5.36
CA GLU A 146 14.81 9.79 6.46
C GLU A 146 14.09 10.47 7.63
N ALA A 147 14.27 9.95 8.85
CA ALA A 147 13.81 10.63 10.05
C ALA A 147 14.28 12.08 9.95
N ALA A 148 13.33 13.02 10.09
CA ALA A 148 13.47 14.43 9.71
C ALA A 148 14.93 14.91 9.77
N PRO A 149 15.52 15.37 8.65
CA PRO A 149 16.91 15.74 8.65
C PRO A 149 17.19 16.74 9.78
N SER A 150 18.39 16.64 10.36
CA SER A 150 18.91 17.68 11.26
C SER A 150 18.73 19.08 10.61
N ALA A 151 18.80 20.16 11.39
CA ALA A 151 18.63 21.51 10.85
C ALA A 151 19.48 21.78 9.58
N ALA A 152 20.65 21.14 9.46
CA ALA A 152 21.50 21.16 8.27
C ALA A 152 20.92 20.40 7.06
N GLY A 153 20.28 19.24 7.27
CA GLY A 153 19.64 18.50 6.17
C GLY A 153 18.33 19.14 5.68
N ARG A 154 17.67 20.00 6.50
CA ARG A 154 16.53 20.80 6.04
C ARG A 154 16.90 21.81 4.96
N ALA A 155 18.09 22.41 5.06
CA ALA A 155 18.62 23.32 4.03
C ALA A 155 18.94 22.57 2.72
N ALA A 156 19.45 21.34 2.81
CA ALA A 156 19.72 20.49 1.65
C ALA A 156 18.42 19.96 0.98
N ALA A 157 17.40 19.60 1.77
CA ALA A 157 16.09 19.19 1.25
C ALA A 157 15.32 20.34 0.58
N MET A 158 15.42 21.57 1.11
CA MET A 158 14.93 22.76 0.41
C MET A 158 15.71 23.02 -0.89
N ALA A 159 17.03 22.84 -0.89
CA ALA A 159 17.83 22.96 -2.12
C ALA A 159 17.44 21.90 -3.17
N TRP A 160 17.12 20.66 -2.76
CA TRP A 160 16.57 19.64 -3.66
C TRP A 160 15.19 20.03 -4.21
N HIS A 161 14.32 20.61 -3.38
CA HIS A 161 13.00 21.10 -3.81
C HIS A 161 13.06 22.33 -4.72
N CYS A 162 14.08 23.19 -4.60
CA CYS A 162 14.29 24.33 -5.48
C CYS A 162 15.03 23.98 -6.79
N LEU A 163 15.81 22.90 -6.80
CA LEU A 163 16.58 22.43 -7.97
C LEU A 163 15.92 21.29 -8.74
N ALA A 164 14.96 20.60 -8.15
CA ALA A 164 14.01 19.78 -8.90
C ALA A 164 13.21 20.73 -9.80
N ARG A 165 13.61 20.85 -11.06
CA ARG A 165 12.82 21.50 -12.11
C ARG A 165 11.36 21.10 -11.89
N PRO A 166 10.38 22.03 -11.93
CA PRO A 166 8.98 21.63 -11.88
C PRO A 166 8.80 20.59 -12.97
N VAL A 167 8.64 19.33 -12.56
CA VAL A 167 8.18 18.32 -13.49
C VAL A 167 6.80 18.84 -13.88
N PRO A 168 6.56 19.16 -15.16
CA PRO A 168 5.24 19.62 -15.55
C PRO A 168 4.23 18.60 -15.01
N PRO A 169 3.14 19.07 -14.38
CA PRO A 169 2.13 18.15 -13.87
C PRO A 169 1.79 17.17 -15.00
N PRO A 170 1.67 15.86 -14.71
CA PRO A 170 1.23 14.91 -15.72
C PRO A 170 -0.03 15.49 -16.35
N VAL A 171 -0.02 15.64 -17.68
CA VAL A 171 -1.17 16.17 -18.40
C VAL A 171 -2.34 15.26 -18.04
N PRO A 172 -3.42 15.78 -17.43
CA PRO A 172 -4.55 14.94 -17.06
C PRO A 172 -5.04 14.20 -18.31
N PRO A 173 -5.37 12.91 -18.21
CA PRO A 173 -5.83 12.15 -19.36
C PRO A 173 -7.05 12.86 -19.98
N PRO A 174 -7.10 12.99 -21.32
CA PRO A 174 -8.20 13.67 -21.98
C PRO A 174 -9.52 12.97 -21.63
N GLY A 175 -10.44 13.71 -21.01
CA GLY A 175 -11.79 13.23 -20.69
C GLY A 175 -12.07 12.94 -19.20
N GLY A 176 -11.15 13.23 -18.28
CA GLY A 176 -11.45 13.35 -16.85
C GLY A 176 -11.85 14.79 -16.52
N GLY A 177 -13.08 15.02 -16.04
CA GLY A 177 -13.64 16.35 -15.76
C GLY A 177 -13.00 17.14 -14.62
N ALA A 178 -11.75 16.84 -14.24
CA ALA A 178 -10.98 17.66 -13.31
C ALA A 178 -10.61 18.96 -14.03
N ARG A 179 -11.31 20.04 -13.68
CA ARG A 179 -10.98 21.40 -14.11
C ARG A 179 -9.58 21.75 -13.60
N GLY A 180 -8.53 21.51 -14.39
CA GLY A 180 -7.20 22.12 -14.28
C GLY A 180 -6.38 21.91 -12.99
N GLY A 181 -6.87 21.21 -11.96
CA GLY A 181 -6.16 20.97 -10.70
C GLY A 181 -5.30 19.71 -10.69
N ALA A 182 -4.36 19.63 -9.75
CA ALA A 182 -3.61 18.39 -9.49
C ALA A 182 -4.56 17.29 -8.99
N PHE A 183 -4.49 16.09 -9.57
CA PHE A 183 -5.35 14.96 -9.17
C PHE A 183 -4.96 14.33 -7.82
N VAL A 184 -3.90 14.83 -7.19
CA VAL A 184 -3.39 14.39 -5.89
C VAL A 184 -2.88 15.59 -5.09
N ALA A 185 -3.08 15.56 -3.78
CA ALA A 185 -2.50 16.52 -2.83
C ALA A 185 -2.10 15.78 -1.55
N CYS A 186 -1.12 16.30 -0.81
CA CYS A 186 -0.74 15.73 0.47
C CYS A 186 -0.47 16.84 1.49
N LEU A 187 -0.93 16.63 2.72
CA LEU A 187 -0.86 17.59 3.80
C LEU A 187 -0.28 16.91 5.05
N GLU A 188 0.56 17.63 5.80
CA GLU A 188 0.95 17.30 7.18
C GLU A 188 0.08 18.08 8.16
N GLY A 189 -0.14 17.55 9.36
CA GLY A 189 -0.86 18.28 10.40
C GLY A 189 -2.34 18.45 10.05
N ALA A 190 -2.97 17.41 9.50
CA ALA A 190 -4.32 17.52 8.95
C ALA A 190 -5.39 17.76 10.04
N LEU A 191 -5.27 17.06 11.16
CA LEU A 191 -6.16 17.18 12.30
C LEU A 191 -5.39 17.72 13.52
N PRO A 192 -6.06 18.45 14.43
CA PRO A 192 -5.53 18.76 15.75
C PRO A 192 -5.05 17.51 16.51
N ARG A 193 -4.08 17.68 17.43
CA ARG A 193 -3.47 16.53 18.13
C ARG A 193 -4.47 15.70 18.91
N GLY A 194 -5.44 16.35 19.56
CA GLY A 194 -6.52 15.68 20.30
C GLY A 194 -7.32 14.72 19.40
N MET A 195 -7.83 15.22 18.27
CA MET A 195 -8.55 14.41 17.29
C MET A 195 -7.72 13.22 16.76
N VAL A 196 -6.45 13.43 16.39
CA VAL A 196 -5.58 12.33 15.92
C VAL A 196 -5.36 11.30 17.02
N GLY A 197 -5.14 11.75 18.26
CA GLY A 197 -4.97 10.89 19.42
C GLY A 197 -6.19 10.00 19.66
N ARG A 198 -7.40 10.57 19.59
CA ARG A 198 -8.66 9.83 19.72
C ARG A 198 -8.84 8.81 18.61
N LEU A 199 -8.60 9.20 17.35
CA LEU A 199 -8.68 8.28 16.21
C LEU A 199 -7.64 7.15 16.31
N ALA A 200 -6.40 7.47 16.71
CA ALA A 200 -5.34 6.48 16.87
C ALA A 200 -5.63 5.49 18.01
N ALA A 201 -6.26 5.96 19.10
CA ALA A 201 -6.73 5.10 20.18
C ALA A 201 -7.89 4.20 19.73
N ALA A 202 -8.91 4.79 19.09
CA ALA A 202 -10.11 4.08 18.61
C ALA A 202 -9.79 3.03 17.53
N LEU A 203 -8.77 3.27 16.71
CA LEU A 203 -8.33 2.38 15.62
C LEU A 203 -6.99 1.67 15.91
N GLY A 204 -6.52 1.69 17.16
CA GLY A 204 -5.28 1.00 17.54
C GLY A 204 -5.35 -0.51 17.24
N PRO A 205 -4.22 -1.22 17.07
CA PRO A 205 -4.23 -2.65 16.71
C PRO A 205 -5.00 -3.57 17.66
N SER A 206 -5.19 -3.17 18.93
CA SER A 206 -5.95 -3.90 19.95
C SER A 206 -7.40 -3.45 20.07
N SER A 207 -7.88 -2.56 19.20
CA SER A 207 -9.25 -2.01 19.27
C SER A 207 -10.30 -3.11 19.05
N PRO A 208 -11.41 -3.11 19.83
CA PRO A 208 -12.54 -4.01 19.61
C PRO A 208 -13.18 -3.81 18.23
N PHE A 209 -12.98 -2.64 17.61
CA PHE A 209 -13.38 -2.35 16.25
C PHE A 209 -12.98 -3.47 15.28
N TRP A 210 -11.74 -3.94 15.33
CA TRP A 210 -11.26 -4.94 14.37
C TRP A 210 -11.96 -6.29 14.53
N ALA A 211 -12.11 -6.76 15.78
CA ALA A 211 -12.77 -8.02 16.07
C ALA A 211 -14.25 -8.00 15.67
N SER A 212 -14.97 -6.91 15.96
CA SER A 212 -16.39 -6.75 15.60
C SER A 212 -16.66 -6.73 14.10
N HIS A 213 -15.65 -6.49 13.27
CA HIS A 213 -15.79 -6.52 11.81
C HIS A 213 -15.20 -7.78 11.17
N GLY A 214 -14.79 -8.77 11.95
CA GLY A 214 -14.07 -9.94 11.43
C GLY A 214 -12.77 -9.56 10.74
N TYR A 215 -12.17 -8.42 11.11
CA TYR A 215 -10.94 -7.92 10.51
C TYR A 215 -9.74 -8.72 11.07
N ILE A 216 -9.42 -9.84 10.41
CA ILE A 216 -8.31 -10.69 10.80
C ILE A 216 -7.04 -10.25 10.07
N CYS A 217 -6.04 -9.83 10.83
CA CYS A 217 -4.70 -9.49 10.33
C CYS A 217 -3.62 -10.22 11.15
N ASP A 218 -3.70 -11.55 11.18
CA ASP A 218 -2.68 -12.43 11.77
C ASP A 218 -1.46 -12.62 10.86
N GLY A 219 -1.48 -11.96 9.70
CA GLY A 219 -0.39 -11.92 8.76
C GLY A 219 -0.21 -13.18 7.90
N VAL A 220 -1.03 -14.21 8.11
CA VAL A 220 -1.12 -15.39 7.25
C VAL A 220 -2.41 -15.37 6.45
N ARG A 221 -3.49 -14.88 7.08
CA ARG A 221 -4.80 -14.68 6.46
C ARG A 221 -5.08 -13.19 6.37
N LEU A 222 -5.13 -12.68 5.15
CA LEU A 222 -5.72 -11.36 4.85
C LEU A 222 -7.16 -11.59 4.36
N ALA A 223 -7.97 -12.20 5.21
CA ALA A 223 -9.40 -12.32 4.97
C ALA A 223 -10.07 -11.28 5.85
N SER A 224 -10.33 -10.11 5.28
CA SER A 224 -11.22 -9.13 5.89
C SER A 224 -12.33 -8.84 4.90
N PRO A 225 -13.61 -8.94 5.32
CA PRO A 225 -14.67 -8.36 4.51
C PRO A 225 -14.40 -6.86 4.34
N PHE A 226 -14.88 -6.31 3.22
CA PHE A 226 -14.94 -4.86 3.07
C PHE A 226 -16.14 -4.33 3.86
N PHE A 227 -15.91 -3.30 4.65
CA PHE A 227 -16.95 -2.60 5.40
C PHE A 227 -16.64 -1.11 5.44
N SER A 228 -17.69 -0.31 5.46
CA SER A 228 -17.60 1.14 5.51
C SER A 228 -18.87 1.73 6.09
N TYR A 229 -18.77 2.97 6.56
CA TYR A 229 -19.85 3.70 7.19
C TYR A 229 -20.09 5.05 6.51
N VAL A 230 -21.36 5.39 6.31
CA VAL A 230 -21.81 6.61 5.63
C VAL A 230 -22.29 7.62 6.66
N HIS A 231 -21.81 8.85 6.50
CA HIS A 231 -22.22 10.03 7.26
C HIS A 231 -22.87 11.03 6.31
N SER A 232 -24.01 11.57 6.74
CA SER A 232 -24.59 12.76 6.11
C SER A 232 -23.67 13.95 6.36
N LEU A 233 -23.33 14.68 5.30
CA LEU A 233 -22.68 15.98 5.39
C LEU A 233 -23.70 17.13 5.42
N ARG A 234 -24.98 16.83 5.67
CA ARG A 234 -26.02 17.83 5.95
C ARG A 234 -26.33 17.83 7.45
N GLY A 235 -26.35 19.02 8.05
CA GLY A 235 -26.61 19.21 9.48
C GLY A 235 -25.35 19.28 10.35
N PRO A 236 -25.54 19.51 11.66
CA PRO A 236 -24.44 19.57 12.63
C PRO A 236 -23.75 18.21 12.79
N PRO A 237 -22.46 18.18 13.17
CA PRO A 237 -21.76 16.94 13.50
C PRO A 237 -22.36 16.31 14.76
N ALA A 238 -22.62 15.01 14.73
CA ALA A 238 -23.22 14.24 15.82
C ALA A 238 -22.21 13.47 16.68
N SER A 239 -20.93 13.44 16.29
CA SER A 239 -19.87 12.72 17.00
C SER A 239 -18.52 13.42 16.83
N GLY A 240 -17.51 12.97 17.59
CA GLY A 240 -16.13 13.39 17.39
C GLY A 240 -15.58 13.01 16.01
N LEU A 241 -15.93 11.82 15.51
CA LEU A 241 -15.60 11.39 14.16
C LEU A 241 -16.22 12.29 13.10
N ASP A 242 -17.47 12.73 13.27
CA ASP A 242 -18.11 13.67 12.35
C ASP A 242 -17.31 14.97 12.28
N ARG A 243 -16.90 15.53 13.43
CA ARG A 243 -16.07 16.76 13.48
C ARG A 243 -14.74 16.55 12.75
N ALA A 244 -14.09 15.39 12.93
CA ALA A 244 -12.88 15.04 12.18
C ALA A 244 -13.15 14.95 10.66
N ILE A 245 -14.20 14.26 10.22
CA ILE A 245 -14.60 14.16 8.81
C ILE A 245 -14.89 15.55 8.21
N ARG A 246 -15.58 16.44 8.95
CA ARG A 246 -15.82 17.83 8.52
C ARG A 246 -14.54 18.64 8.37
N ARG A 247 -13.56 18.45 9.25
CA ARG A 247 -12.25 19.06 9.11
C ARG A 247 -11.54 18.55 7.86
N LEU A 248 -11.54 17.23 7.63
CA LEU A 248 -10.98 16.63 6.42
C LEU A 248 -11.69 17.14 5.14
N GLN A 249 -13.02 17.29 5.16
CA GLN A 249 -13.79 17.84 4.04
C GLN A 249 -13.32 19.26 3.68
N ARG A 250 -13.13 20.13 4.68
CA ARG A 250 -12.66 21.51 4.46
C ARG A 250 -11.25 21.53 3.85
N LEU A 251 -10.35 20.69 4.34
CA LEU A 251 -9.00 20.56 3.79
C LEU A 251 -9.01 20.00 2.36
N ALA A 252 -9.86 19.00 2.11
CA ALA A 252 -10.03 18.42 0.79
C ALA A 252 -10.61 19.45 -0.19
N ALA A 253 -11.64 20.22 0.19
CA ALA A 253 -12.22 21.27 -0.64
C ALA A 253 -11.24 22.41 -0.97
N ALA A 254 -10.27 22.69 -0.09
CA ALA A 254 -9.22 23.66 -0.38
C ALA A 254 -8.25 23.19 -1.48
N ALA A 255 -8.02 21.88 -1.60
CA ALA A 255 -7.15 21.29 -2.61
C ALA A 255 -7.89 20.83 -3.88
N MET A 256 -9.14 20.39 -3.73
CA MET A 256 -10.02 19.77 -4.73
C MET A 256 -11.43 20.35 -4.55
N PRO A 257 -11.73 21.51 -5.16
CA PRO A 257 -12.93 22.30 -4.88
C PRO A 257 -14.26 21.57 -5.02
N GLU A 258 -14.33 20.53 -5.85
CA GLU A 258 -15.52 19.70 -6.03
C GLU A 258 -16.03 19.08 -4.72
N VAL A 259 -15.16 18.87 -3.72
CA VAL A 259 -15.53 18.29 -2.42
C VAL A 259 -16.45 19.20 -1.61
N ALA A 260 -16.47 20.51 -1.91
CA ALA A 260 -17.41 21.44 -1.28
C ALA A 260 -18.88 21.06 -1.54
N GLU A 261 -19.16 20.36 -2.64
CA GLU A 261 -20.49 19.91 -3.03
C GLU A 261 -20.85 18.51 -2.47
N ALA A 262 -19.94 17.88 -1.72
CA ALA A 262 -20.17 16.55 -1.17
C ALA A 262 -21.32 16.57 -0.15
N GLY A 263 -22.36 15.77 -0.41
CA GLY A 263 -23.48 15.57 0.49
C GLY A 263 -23.26 14.45 1.51
N HIS A 264 -22.30 13.55 1.25
CA HIS A 264 -22.02 12.39 2.10
C HIS A 264 -20.52 12.13 2.20
N ALA A 265 -20.10 11.57 3.33
CA ALA A 265 -18.78 10.98 3.51
C ALA A 265 -18.94 9.50 3.82
N GLU A 266 -18.12 8.67 3.19
CA GLU A 266 -17.99 7.25 3.51
C GLU A 266 -16.61 7.03 4.11
N TRP A 267 -16.50 6.30 5.22
CA TRP A 267 -15.20 5.97 5.80
C TRP A 267 -15.05 4.49 6.09
N TRP A 268 -13.80 4.05 6.05
CA TRP A 268 -13.35 2.73 6.46
C TRP A 268 -11.94 2.83 7.00
N ALA A 269 -11.46 1.79 7.67
CA ALA A 269 -10.12 1.80 8.25
C ALA A 269 -9.39 0.48 8.01
N HIS A 270 -8.06 0.56 8.03
CA HIS A 270 -7.18 -0.59 7.87
C HIS A 270 -6.14 -0.61 8.99
N CYS A 271 -5.91 -1.78 9.58
CA CYS A 271 -4.77 -2.07 10.46
C CYS A 271 -3.97 -3.25 9.88
N ARG A 272 -3.01 -2.94 9.01
CA ARG A 272 -2.31 -3.93 8.17
C ARG A 272 -0.88 -4.17 8.69
N PRO A 273 -0.41 -5.43 8.84
CA PRO A 273 0.98 -5.70 9.21
C PRO A 273 1.97 -5.07 8.21
N HIS A 274 3.14 -4.64 8.66
CA HIS A 274 4.08 -3.85 7.85
C HIS A 274 4.35 -4.44 6.47
N ALA A 275 4.63 -5.73 6.36
CA ALA A 275 4.96 -6.39 5.11
C ALA A 275 3.77 -6.65 4.15
N THR A 276 2.58 -6.10 4.46
CA THR A 276 1.37 -6.29 3.66
C THR A 276 1.00 -5.00 2.94
N GLY A 277 0.45 -5.13 1.73
CA GLY A 277 0.00 -4.02 0.89
C GLY A 277 -1.50 -4.10 0.63
N HIS A 278 -1.94 -3.42 -0.42
CA HIS A 278 -3.30 -3.47 -0.92
C HIS A 278 -3.32 -3.32 -2.44
N GLN A 279 -4.24 -4.03 -3.08
CA GLN A 279 -4.31 -4.11 -4.53
C GLN A 279 -4.56 -2.76 -5.19
N MET A 280 -4.01 -2.56 -6.39
CA MET A 280 -4.35 -1.43 -7.23
C MET A 280 -5.83 -1.58 -7.65
N HIS A 281 -6.64 -0.61 -7.27
CA HIS A 281 -8.08 -0.62 -7.51
C HIS A 281 -8.60 0.81 -7.68
N PHE A 282 -9.88 0.91 -8.05
CA PHE A 282 -10.64 2.15 -8.05
C PHE A 282 -11.65 2.09 -6.92
N ASP A 283 -11.76 3.16 -6.14
CA ASP A 283 -12.83 3.27 -5.15
C ASP A 283 -14.16 3.36 -5.89
N SER A 284 -15.11 2.48 -5.56
CA SER A 284 -16.39 2.46 -6.24
C SER A 284 -17.52 2.17 -5.28
N ALA A 285 -18.65 2.84 -5.51
CA ALA A 285 -19.88 2.54 -4.79
C ALA A 285 -20.29 1.10 -5.11
N ASP A 286 -20.72 0.37 -4.08
CA ASP A 286 -21.20 -1.01 -4.22
C ASP A 286 -20.19 -1.98 -4.86
N GLU A 287 -18.89 -1.76 -4.63
CA GLU A 287 -17.82 -2.56 -5.24
C GLU A 287 -17.91 -2.61 -6.78
N GLY A 288 -18.48 -1.56 -7.39
CA GLY A 288 -18.68 -1.45 -8.84
C GLY A 288 -19.95 -2.15 -9.36
N ARG A 289 -20.81 -2.68 -8.48
CA ARG A 289 -22.10 -3.26 -8.85
C ARG A 289 -23.11 -2.14 -9.14
N GLY A 290 -23.68 -2.14 -10.34
CA GLY A 290 -24.70 -1.17 -10.71
C GLY A 290 -25.02 -1.17 -12.20
N ALA A 291 -26.28 -0.96 -12.55
CA ALA A 291 -26.75 -0.95 -13.94
C ALA A 291 -26.12 0.17 -14.80
N ARG A 292 -25.59 1.22 -14.15
CA ARG A 292 -24.96 2.38 -14.82
C ARG A 292 -23.43 2.35 -14.80
N GLY A 293 -22.85 1.21 -14.42
CA GLY A 293 -21.40 1.06 -14.22
C GLY A 293 -20.92 1.60 -12.86
N PRO A 294 -19.61 1.48 -12.58
CA PRO A 294 -19.03 1.90 -11.31
C PRO A 294 -19.14 3.42 -11.14
N ARG A 295 -19.63 3.86 -9.98
CA ARG A 295 -19.58 5.26 -9.57
C ARG A 295 -18.40 5.46 -8.62
N HIS A 296 -17.67 6.55 -8.80
CA HIS A 296 -16.50 6.89 -8.01
C HIS A 296 -16.79 8.09 -7.10
N PRO A 297 -16.10 8.22 -5.96
CA PRO A 297 -16.21 9.42 -5.14
C PRO A 297 -15.65 10.63 -5.89
N LEU A 298 -15.97 11.84 -5.42
CA LEU A 298 -15.34 13.07 -5.89
C LEU A 298 -13.84 13.01 -5.57
N VAL A 299 -13.55 12.76 -4.29
CA VAL A 299 -12.21 12.64 -3.74
C VAL A 299 -12.17 11.54 -2.71
N SER A 300 -11.08 10.80 -2.72
CA SER A 300 -10.72 9.83 -1.69
C SER A 300 -9.53 10.34 -0.90
N CYS A 301 -9.53 10.03 0.39
CA CYS A 301 -8.53 10.48 1.34
C CYS A 301 -7.97 9.29 2.12
N ALA A 302 -6.67 9.34 2.45
CA ALA A 302 -6.05 8.45 3.41
C ALA A 302 -5.33 9.28 4.48
N LEU A 303 -5.86 9.25 5.71
CA LEU A 303 -5.21 9.79 6.89
C LEU A 303 -4.40 8.67 7.56
N PHE A 304 -3.09 8.86 7.69
CA PHE A 304 -2.24 7.89 8.36
C PHE A 304 -2.21 8.15 9.87
N LEU A 305 -2.43 7.12 10.69
CA LEU A 305 -2.42 7.22 12.16
C LEU A 305 -1.11 6.72 12.80
N THR A 306 -0.21 6.15 11.99
CA THR A 306 1.08 5.56 12.42
C THR A 306 2.21 5.97 11.48
N SER A 307 3.45 6.11 11.98
CA SER A 307 4.59 6.67 11.23
C SER A 307 5.72 5.71 10.84
N SER A 308 5.58 4.39 11.02
CA SER A 308 6.75 3.47 10.91
C SER A 308 6.44 2.10 10.29
N ALA A 309 5.25 1.92 9.73
CA ALA A 309 4.78 0.64 9.24
C ALA A 309 4.06 0.76 7.90
N GLY A 310 4.05 -0.35 7.14
CA GLY A 310 3.56 -0.41 5.77
C GLY A 310 4.48 0.28 4.76
N GLY A 311 4.04 0.32 3.50
CA GLY A 311 4.67 1.10 2.45
C GLY A 311 3.81 2.26 1.98
N PRO A 312 4.24 2.97 0.92
CA PRO A 312 3.53 4.13 0.41
C PRO A 312 2.18 3.75 -0.19
N THR A 313 1.21 4.66 -0.07
CA THR A 313 0.06 4.67 -0.95
C THR A 313 0.51 5.21 -2.30
N LEU A 314 0.28 4.46 -3.37
CA LEU A 314 0.59 4.83 -4.75
C LEU A 314 -0.72 5.23 -5.44
N VAL A 315 -0.78 6.46 -5.97
CA VAL A 315 -1.90 6.97 -6.78
C VAL A 315 -1.37 7.23 -8.18
N THR A 316 -2.03 6.71 -9.21
CA THR A 316 -1.52 6.79 -10.59
C THR A 316 -2.37 7.69 -11.47
N ASP A 317 -1.83 8.05 -12.63
CA ASP A 317 -2.52 8.80 -13.69
C ASP A 317 -3.59 8.00 -14.45
N GLN A 318 -3.94 6.81 -13.97
CA GLN A 318 -4.84 5.89 -14.65
C GLN A 318 -6.25 6.03 -14.10
N THR A 319 -7.22 6.12 -15.01
CA THR A 319 -8.66 6.15 -14.72
C THR A 319 -9.33 4.92 -15.31
N PRO A 320 -10.59 4.61 -14.95
CA PRO A 320 -11.35 3.51 -15.57
C PRO A 320 -11.54 3.65 -17.08
N ARG A 321 -11.36 4.87 -17.63
CA ARG A 321 -11.49 5.16 -19.07
C ARG A 321 -10.20 4.89 -19.85
N CYS A 322 -9.08 4.69 -19.16
CA CYS A 322 -7.80 4.44 -19.81
C CYS A 322 -7.78 3.05 -20.46
N SER A 323 -7.26 2.97 -21.69
CA SER A 323 -7.04 1.72 -22.43
C SER A 323 -5.63 1.16 -22.26
N SER A 324 -4.79 1.83 -21.46
CA SER A 324 -3.41 1.47 -21.15
C SER A 324 -3.14 1.49 -19.65
N LEU A 325 -2.09 0.79 -19.24
CA LEU A 325 -1.55 0.90 -17.89
C LEU A 325 -1.07 2.32 -17.59
N ALA A 326 -1.10 2.69 -16.32
CA ALA A 326 -0.55 3.94 -15.80
C ALA A 326 0.89 4.21 -16.28
N SER A 327 1.20 5.46 -16.61
CA SER A 327 2.56 5.84 -17.00
C SER A 327 3.33 6.41 -15.81
N SER A 328 2.63 7.19 -14.99
CA SER A 328 3.17 7.95 -13.88
C SER A 328 2.21 7.96 -12.69
N GLY A 329 2.71 8.44 -11.56
CA GLY A 329 1.90 8.56 -10.36
C GLY A 329 2.68 9.21 -9.23
N TYR A 330 2.05 9.28 -8.07
CA TYR A 330 2.62 9.84 -6.87
C TYR A 330 2.55 8.82 -5.73
N ALA A 331 3.64 8.72 -4.98
CA ALA A 331 3.73 7.90 -3.78
C ALA A 331 3.76 8.79 -2.54
N ALA A 332 2.91 8.48 -1.57
CA ALA A 332 2.89 9.10 -0.26
C ALA A 332 3.25 8.07 0.82
N LEU A 333 4.35 8.30 1.52
CA LEU A 333 4.77 7.45 2.64
C LEU A 333 3.86 7.70 3.86
N PRO A 334 3.56 6.66 4.66
CA PRO A 334 2.75 6.82 5.85
C PRO A 334 3.51 7.59 6.93
N ARG A 335 2.90 8.68 7.42
CA ARG A 335 3.37 9.47 8.56
C ARG A 335 2.16 9.88 9.39
N ALA A 336 2.20 9.72 10.72
CA ALA A 336 1.06 10.07 11.56
C ALA A 336 0.61 11.52 11.31
N ASN A 337 -0.71 11.70 11.16
CA ASN A 337 -1.36 12.96 10.83
C ASN A 337 -1.03 13.54 9.43
N ARG A 338 -0.45 12.74 8.53
CA ARG A 338 -0.38 13.05 7.12
C ARG A 338 -1.67 12.61 6.42
N LEU A 339 -2.23 13.51 5.62
CA LEU A 339 -3.42 13.30 4.80
C LEU A 339 -3.02 13.26 3.33
N LEU A 340 -3.29 12.15 2.67
CA LEU A 340 -3.24 12.03 1.22
C LEU A 340 -4.65 12.26 0.66
N LEU A 341 -4.77 13.08 -0.38
CA LEU A 341 -6.00 13.37 -1.12
C LEU A 341 -5.78 12.99 -2.58
N PHE A 342 -6.75 12.35 -3.22
CA PHE A 342 -6.71 12.09 -4.66
C PHE A 342 -8.10 12.01 -5.26
N GLY A 343 -8.21 12.32 -6.56
CA GLY A 343 -9.47 12.21 -7.29
C GLY A 343 -10.02 10.79 -7.21
N GLY A 344 -11.31 10.62 -6.89
CA GLY A 344 -11.88 9.31 -6.56
C GLY A 344 -11.90 8.30 -7.71
N SER A 345 -11.66 8.76 -8.95
CA SER A 345 -11.54 7.90 -10.14
C SER A 345 -10.09 7.48 -10.45
N MET A 346 -9.12 7.80 -9.60
CA MET A 346 -7.72 7.43 -9.82
C MET A 346 -7.46 6.00 -9.34
N LEU A 347 -6.71 5.25 -10.15
CA LEU A 347 -6.20 3.94 -9.74
C LEU A 347 -5.18 4.13 -8.64
N HIS A 348 -5.34 3.40 -7.55
CA HIS A 348 -4.44 3.52 -6.41
C HIS A 348 -4.34 2.20 -5.63
N GLY A 349 -3.30 2.07 -4.83
CA GLY A 349 -3.07 0.90 -3.99
C GLY A 349 -2.01 1.18 -2.93
N VAL A 350 -1.69 0.17 -2.13
CA VAL A 350 -0.67 0.29 -1.08
C VAL A 350 0.46 -0.68 -1.37
N VAL A 351 1.66 -0.14 -1.55
CA VAL A 351 2.86 -0.97 -1.71
C VAL A 351 3.19 -1.63 -0.36
N PRO A 352 3.53 -2.93 -0.33
CA PRO A 352 3.97 -3.59 0.90
C PRO A 352 5.17 -2.92 1.57
N GLY A 353 5.22 -2.96 2.91
CA GLY A 353 6.35 -2.49 3.70
C GLY A 353 7.67 -3.17 3.32
N ARG A 354 8.71 -2.36 3.16
CA ARG A 354 10.10 -2.76 2.90
C ARG A 354 10.87 -2.84 4.21
N GLY A 355 11.79 -3.80 4.30
CA GLY A 355 12.63 -3.97 5.46
C GLY A 355 11.94 -4.71 6.61
N ALA A 356 12.56 -4.63 7.78
CA ALA A 356 12.21 -5.40 8.95
C ALA A 356 11.72 -4.47 10.07
N ARG A 357 10.44 -4.56 10.43
CA ARG A 357 9.76 -3.66 11.39
C ARG A 357 9.09 -4.37 12.56
N GLY A 358 9.43 -5.63 12.84
CA GLY A 358 9.12 -6.29 14.11
C GLY A 358 7.67 -6.21 14.58
N GLY A 359 6.72 -6.75 13.81
CA GLY A 359 5.31 -6.81 14.19
C GLY A 359 4.56 -5.48 14.08
N ALA A 360 5.21 -4.40 13.63
CA ALA A 360 4.54 -3.12 13.43
C ALA A 360 3.38 -3.23 12.40
N ALA A 361 2.34 -2.44 12.62
CA ALA A 361 1.16 -2.36 11.77
C ALA A 361 0.91 -0.92 11.32
N ARG A 362 0.52 -0.76 10.05
CA ARG A 362 0.08 0.49 9.46
C ARG A 362 -1.40 0.66 9.75
N VAL A 363 -1.74 1.70 10.51
CA VAL A 363 -3.12 2.11 10.75
C VAL A 363 -3.45 3.32 9.89
N SER A 364 -4.56 3.26 9.17
CA SER A 364 -5.03 4.35 8.32
C SER A 364 -6.56 4.44 8.36
N LEU A 365 -7.06 5.67 8.41
CA LEU A 365 -8.45 6.02 8.21
C LEU A 365 -8.61 6.51 6.77
N MET A 366 -9.51 5.89 6.01
CA MET A 366 -9.87 6.31 4.67
C MET A 366 -11.22 7.01 4.70
N VAL A 367 -11.35 8.10 3.94
CA VAL A 367 -12.60 8.85 3.81
C VAL A 367 -12.80 9.21 2.34
N ALA A 368 -13.95 8.83 1.79
CA ALA A 368 -14.38 9.17 0.44
C ALA A 368 -15.55 10.15 0.49
N PHE A 369 -15.48 11.21 -0.30
CA PHE A 369 -16.51 12.25 -0.37
C PHE A 369 -17.39 12.05 -1.61
N TRP A 370 -18.70 11.98 -1.39
CA TRP A 370 -19.69 11.64 -2.42
C TRP A 370 -20.70 12.79 -2.58
N PRO A 371 -21.16 13.09 -3.81
CA PRO A 371 -22.28 14.01 -3.99
C PRO A 371 -23.55 13.46 -3.32
N SER A 372 -23.80 12.17 -3.56
CA SER A 372 -24.88 11.40 -2.95
C SER A 372 -24.46 9.93 -2.85
N LEU A 373 -24.64 9.33 -1.67
CA LEU A 373 -24.41 7.91 -1.42
C LEU A 373 -25.52 7.38 -0.51
N GLU A 374 -26.13 6.27 -0.92
CA GLU A 374 -27.16 5.61 -0.13
C GLU A 374 -26.54 4.71 0.92
N ALA A 375 -26.90 4.93 2.19
CA ALA A 375 -26.57 4.02 3.26
C ALA A 375 -27.47 2.77 3.19
N ARG A 376 -26.93 1.61 3.57
CA ARG A 376 -27.61 0.32 3.46
C ARG A 376 -27.53 -0.42 4.77
N GLU A 377 -28.68 -0.88 5.23
CA GLU A 377 -28.74 -1.76 6.39
C GLU A 377 -28.27 -3.16 6.03
N ALA A 378 -27.46 -3.73 6.91
CA ALA A 378 -26.99 -5.10 6.82
C ALA A 378 -26.74 -5.66 8.22
N ALA A 379 -27.04 -6.94 8.41
CA ALA A 379 -26.76 -7.64 9.67
C ALA A 379 -25.25 -7.85 9.88
N GLU A 380 -24.54 -8.15 8.79
CA GLU A 380 -23.10 -8.40 8.78
C GLU A 380 -22.31 -7.13 8.39
N PRO A 381 -21.02 -7.03 8.74
CA PRO A 381 -20.13 -5.99 8.21
C PRO A 381 -20.18 -5.95 6.68
N SER A 382 -20.56 -4.79 6.14
CA SER A 382 -20.73 -4.58 4.70
C SER A 382 -20.37 -3.15 4.31
N ALA A 383 -20.29 -2.91 3.00
CA ALA A 383 -20.12 -1.57 2.44
C ALA A 383 -21.31 -0.66 2.75
N ALA A 384 -21.01 0.63 2.90
CA ALA A 384 -21.94 1.76 2.97
C ALA A 384 -23.04 1.62 4.04
N ARG A 385 -22.71 1.14 5.25
CA ARG A 385 -23.68 1.06 6.34
C ARG A 385 -23.93 2.43 6.98
N PRO A 386 -25.09 2.68 7.59
CA PRO A 386 -25.23 3.85 8.45
C PRO A 386 -24.29 3.72 9.65
N PHE A 387 -23.67 4.84 10.04
CA PHE A 387 -22.87 4.87 11.27
C PHE A 387 -23.77 4.67 12.49
N PRO A 388 -23.42 3.75 13.42
CA PRO A 388 -24.27 3.40 14.54
C PRO A 388 -24.15 4.42 15.70
N TYR A 389 -24.80 5.57 15.55
CA TYR A 389 -24.93 6.55 16.63
C TYR A 389 -25.67 5.94 17.84
N GLY A 390 -25.31 6.36 19.06
CA GLY A 390 -26.02 5.94 20.27
C GLY A 390 -25.45 4.70 20.99
N GLY A 391 -24.24 4.26 20.62
CA GLY A 391 -23.38 3.49 21.53
C GLY A 391 -23.44 1.96 21.45
N ALA A 392 -24.19 1.40 20.51
CA ALA A 392 -24.07 -0.02 20.15
C ALA A 392 -23.70 -0.12 18.67
N PRO A 393 -22.69 -0.91 18.27
CA PRO A 393 -21.89 -1.86 19.08
C PRO A 393 -20.81 -1.19 19.94
N GLU A 394 -20.17 -1.96 20.84
CA GLU A 394 -19.19 -1.51 21.86
C GLU A 394 -18.06 -0.60 21.33
N TRP A 395 -17.67 -0.75 20.06
CA TRP A 395 -16.63 0.10 19.46
C TRP A 395 -17.14 1.49 19.09
N ALA A 396 -18.45 1.69 18.88
CA ALA A 396 -19.01 2.95 18.37
C ALA A 396 -18.78 4.15 19.31
N PRO A 397 -18.93 4.02 20.65
CA PRO A 397 -18.56 5.07 21.60
C PRO A 397 -17.11 5.57 21.50
N LEU A 398 -16.17 4.76 20.98
CA LEU A 398 -14.78 5.20 20.81
C LEU A 398 -14.64 6.38 19.84
N PHE A 399 -15.64 6.58 18.99
CA PHE A 399 -15.72 7.67 18.00
C PHE A 399 -16.58 8.85 18.46
N ASP A 400 -17.17 8.75 19.65
CA ASP A 400 -17.96 9.80 20.28
C ASP A 400 -17.15 10.40 21.44
N TRP A 401 -16.50 11.53 21.18
CA TRP A 401 -15.73 12.27 22.17
C TRP A 401 -16.18 13.74 22.20
N PRO A 402 -16.09 14.41 23.36
CA PRO A 402 -16.55 15.78 23.52
C PRO A 402 -15.63 16.77 22.79
N GLU A 403 -16.14 17.97 22.48
CA GLU A 403 -15.43 18.96 21.64
C GLU A 403 -14.14 19.48 22.30
N GLU A 404 -14.11 19.49 23.63
CA GLU A 404 -12.95 19.88 24.44
C GLU A 404 -11.72 18.99 24.19
N GLU A 405 -11.95 17.74 23.78
CA GLU A 405 -10.89 16.78 23.45
C GLU A 405 -10.37 16.92 22.01
N ASP A 406 -10.93 17.82 21.21
CA ASP A 406 -10.43 18.06 19.85
C ASP A 406 -9.07 18.76 19.88
N GLY A 407 -8.83 19.64 20.85
CA GLY A 407 -7.67 20.54 20.91
C GLY A 407 -6.35 19.89 21.35
N ASP A 408 -5.30 20.71 21.45
CA ASP A 408 -3.93 20.27 21.76
C ASP A 408 -3.66 19.95 23.24
N GLY A 409 -4.69 19.87 24.09
CA GLY A 409 -4.57 19.58 25.52
C GLY A 409 -3.92 20.69 26.37
N ALA A 410 -3.76 21.90 25.84
CA ALA A 410 -3.14 23.03 26.53
C ALA A 410 -4.17 24.06 27.03
N THR A 411 -5.13 23.63 27.84
CA THR A 411 -5.97 24.53 28.66
C THR A 411 -5.71 24.25 30.13
N GLY A 412 -4.52 24.65 30.58
CA GLY A 412 -4.12 24.52 31.98
C GLY A 412 -2.98 25.47 32.34
N GLY A 413 -3.30 26.75 32.55
CA GLY A 413 -2.54 27.64 33.43
C GLY A 413 -1.54 28.61 32.78
N GLY A 414 -1.74 29.90 33.05
CA GLY A 414 -0.67 30.91 33.09
C GLY A 414 -0.62 31.87 31.91
N GLY A 415 -1.17 33.07 32.09
CA GLY A 415 -0.90 34.21 31.23
C GLY A 415 0.60 34.52 31.22
N GLY A 416 1.22 34.30 30.07
CA GLY A 416 2.59 34.68 29.79
C GLY A 416 2.72 34.76 28.29
N GLU A 417 2.86 35.98 27.78
CA GLU A 417 3.19 36.25 26.38
C GLU A 417 4.50 35.53 26.06
N SER A 418 4.38 34.38 25.40
CA SER A 418 5.49 33.61 24.84
C SER A 418 5.37 33.70 23.34
N GLU A 419 6.22 34.54 22.78
CA GLU A 419 6.56 34.61 21.37
C GLU A 419 6.87 33.21 20.83
N GLY A 420 6.30 32.87 19.67
CA GLY A 420 6.72 31.72 18.86
C GLY A 420 6.09 30.36 19.19
N ARG A 421 4.77 30.27 19.38
CA ARG A 421 4.07 28.97 19.25
C ARG A 421 4.23 28.48 17.81
N GLU A 422 5.09 27.48 17.61
CA GLU A 422 5.18 26.64 16.40
C GLU A 422 3.79 26.00 16.18
N GLY A 423 2.91 26.76 15.52
CA GLY A 423 1.52 26.43 15.35
C GLY A 423 1.36 25.18 14.51
N ASP A 424 0.42 24.34 14.94
CA ASP A 424 -0.16 23.16 14.30
C ASP A 424 -0.80 23.53 12.94
N SER A 425 0.01 24.08 12.06
CA SER A 425 -0.39 24.60 10.77
C SER A 425 -0.37 23.46 9.77
N THR A 426 -1.57 23.08 9.32
CA THR A 426 -1.71 22.18 8.18
C THR A 426 -0.86 22.73 7.03
N ARG A 427 0.09 21.94 6.53
CA ARG A 427 1.04 22.38 5.50
C ARG A 427 1.15 21.34 4.38
N PRO A 428 1.49 21.73 3.15
CA PRO A 428 1.78 20.79 2.09
C PRO A 428 2.87 19.79 2.51
N ALA A 429 2.65 18.52 2.21
CA ALA A 429 3.61 17.43 2.40
C ALA A 429 4.21 17.05 1.04
N PRO A 430 5.49 16.61 1.01
CA PRO A 430 6.10 16.17 -0.23
C PRO A 430 5.42 14.91 -0.76
N LEU A 431 5.17 14.90 -2.07
CA LEU A 431 4.78 13.71 -2.82
C LEU A 431 5.95 13.29 -3.71
N ARG A 432 6.24 11.98 -3.74
CA ARG A 432 7.26 11.46 -4.63
C ARG A 432 6.63 11.16 -5.98
N LEU A 433 7.07 11.83 -7.04
CA LEU A 433 6.73 11.42 -8.40
C LEU A 433 7.38 10.05 -8.69
N VAL A 434 6.59 9.15 -9.27
CA VAL A 434 6.99 7.79 -9.61
C VAL A 434 6.72 7.58 -11.09
N SER A 435 7.77 7.26 -11.85
CA SER A 435 7.69 6.97 -13.28
C SER A 435 8.93 6.17 -13.74
N PRO A 436 8.75 5.10 -14.53
CA PRO A 436 7.47 4.50 -14.93
C PRO A 436 6.79 3.73 -13.78
N ILE A 437 5.45 3.65 -13.77
CA ILE A 437 4.73 2.80 -12.80
C ILE A 437 4.89 1.31 -13.10
N TRP A 438 4.76 0.93 -14.37
CA TRP A 438 4.76 -0.45 -14.82
C TRP A 438 5.94 -0.76 -15.74
N GLN A 439 6.52 -1.95 -15.57
CA GLN A 439 7.59 -2.51 -16.40
C GLN A 439 7.14 -3.83 -17.02
N SER A 440 7.58 -4.07 -18.25
CA SER A 440 7.42 -5.37 -18.92
C SER A 440 8.38 -6.40 -18.32
N VAL A 441 7.84 -7.57 -18.00
CA VAL A 441 8.62 -8.73 -17.54
C VAL A 441 9.37 -9.38 -18.72
N GLN A 442 8.83 -9.33 -19.94
CA GLN A 442 9.48 -9.92 -21.12
C GLN A 442 10.49 -8.97 -21.79
N GLY A 443 10.32 -7.66 -21.61
CA GLY A 443 11.19 -6.62 -22.18
C GLY A 443 12.39 -6.24 -21.31
N GLY A 444 12.80 -7.09 -20.36
CA GLY A 444 13.95 -6.82 -19.48
C GLY A 444 13.78 -5.56 -18.63
N GLY A 445 12.56 -5.26 -18.16
CA GLY A 445 12.28 -4.07 -17.36
C GLY A 445 11.98 -2.80 -18.17
N ALA A 446 11.83 -2.88 -19.50
CA ALA A 446 11.39 -1.74 -20.31
C ALA A 446 10.03 -1.19 -19.81
N PRO A 447 9.81 0.14 -19.84
CA PRO A 447 8.52 0.73 -19.51
C PRO A 447 7.39 0.10 -20.34
N ALA A 448 6.20 -0.05 -19.75
CA ALA A 448 5.03 -0.64 -20.42
C ALA A 448 4.38 0.28 -21.50
N ALA A 449 5.14 1.19 -22.10
CA ALA A 449 4.65 2.12 -23.10
C ALA A 449 4.25 1.39 -24.40
N GLY A 450 3.16 1.84 -25.05
CA GLY A 450 2.77 1.37 -26.38
C GLY A 450 2.06 0.01 -26.43
N LEU A 451 1.47 -0.46 -25.33
CA LEU A 451 0.65 -1.67 -25.33
C LEU A 451 -0.58 -1.53 -26.24
N ARG A 452 -0.77 -2.48 -27.15
CA ARG A 452 -1.95 -2.54 -28.02
C ARG A 452 -3.25 -2.86 -27.26
N ARG A 453 -3.13 -3.51 -26.09
CA ARG A 453 -4.24 -3.87 -25.22
C ARG A 453 -3.75 -3.91 -23.77
N MET A 454 -4.53 -3.33 -22.85
CA MET A 454 -4.26 -3.41 -21.42
C MET A 454 -4.26 -4.87 -20.94
N PRO A 455 -3.20 -5.35 -20.28
CA PRO A 455 -3.22 -6.67 -19.66
C PRO A 455 -4.24 -6.70 -18.51
N PRO A 456 -4.85 -7.86 -18.24
CA PRO A 456 -5.63 -8.02 -17.01
C PRO A 456 -4.71 -7.83 -15.78
N TYR A 457 -5.23 -7.24 -14.69
CA TYR A 457 -4.42 -6.94 -13.51
C TYR A 457 -3.85 -8.19 -12.84
N GLU A 458 -4.48 -9.35 -13.04
CA GLU A 458 -3.99 -10.65 -12.59
C GLU A 458 -2.70 -11.07 -13.29
N ALA A 459 -2.37 -10.46 -14.45
CA ALA A 459 -1.10 -10.64 -15.15
C ALA A 459 -0.06 -9.55 -14.80
N CYS A 460 -0.40 -8.64 -13.89
CA CYS A 460 0.43 -7.54 -13.42
C CYS A 460 0.85 -7.77 -11.96
N PHE A 461 2.14 -8.03 -11.73
CA PHE A 461 2.66 -8.24 -10.40
C PHE A 461 2.73 -6.92 -9.61
N GLN A 462 1.99 -6.86 -8.51
CA GLN A 462 1.84 -5.66 -7.68
C GLN A 462 2.55 -5.78 -6.32
N GLY A 463 3.22 -6.89 -6.07
CA GLY A 463 3.93 -7.15 -4.82
C GLY A 463 3.15 -7.94 -3.77
N PHE A 464 1.89 -8.32 -3.99
CA PHE A 464 1.12 -9.08 -3.00
C PHE A 464 0.41 -10.32 -3.55
#